data_AF-A0A519ER94-F1
#
_entry.id   AF-A0A519ER94-F1
#
_cell.length_a   1.000
_cell.length_b   1.000
_cell.length_c   1.000
_cell.angle_alpha   90.00
_cell.angle_beta   90.00
_cell.angle_gamma   90.00
#
_symmetry.space_group_name_H-M   'P 1'
#
loop_
_entity.id
_entity.type
_entity.pdbx_description
1 polymer ?
#
loop_
_entity_poly.entity_id
_entity_poly.type
_entity_poly.pdbx_seq_one_letter_code
_entity_poly.pdbx_strand_id
1 'polypeptide(L)'
;DVIYAELAKAGLWVKANPKDAAALLAPVWGIDAATVEQANSRRSYSVRPAVREGLAEQQKIADAFVAEKLLPRKIDALASPLFKPAS
;
A
#
# COMPACT_ATOMS: atom_id res chain seq x y z
N ASP A 1 -8.04 -0.69 -14.67
CA ASP A 1 -8.41 0.68 -15.08
C ASP A 1 -9.77 1.21 -14.60
N VAL A 2 -10.60 0.46 -13.85
CA VAL A 2 -11.66 1.05 -12.98
C VAL A 2 -11.32 0.86 -11.50
N ILE A 3 -10.84 -0.32 -11.15
CA ILE A 3 -10.43 -0.66 -9.77
C ILE A 3 -9.38 0.33 -9.21
N TYR A 4 -8.36 0.69 -10.00
CA TYR A 4 -7.35 1.69 -9.58
C TYR A 4 -7.97 3.06 -9.27
N ALA A 5 -8.93 3.50 -10.08
CA ALA A 5 -9.60 4.78 -9.89
C ALA A 5 -10.48 4.76 -8.64
N GLU A 6 -11.23 3.69 -8.41
CA GLU A 6 -12.06 3.55 -7.20
C GLU A 6 -11.21 3.48 -5.92
N LEU A 7 -10.07 2.78 -5.96
CA LEU A 7 -9.13 2.76 -4.82
C LEU A 7 -8.55 4.16 -4.56
N ALA A 8 -8.17 4.89 -5.62
CA ALA A 8 -7.67 6.26 -5.49
C ALA A 8 -8.74 7.20 -4.89
N LYS A 9 -9.98 7.09 -5.37
CA LYS A 9 -11.13 7.86 -4.86
C LYS A 9 -11.40 7.55 -3.39
N ALA A 10 -11.39 6.28 -3.00
CA ALA A 10 -11.53 5.87 -1.61
C ALA A 10 -10.41 6.45 -0.74
N GLY A 11 -9.16 6.40 -1.20
CA GLY A 11 -8.02 6.99 -0.49
C GLY A 11 -8.14 8.50 -0.29
N LEU A 12 -8.57 9.23 -1.32
CA LEU A 12 -8.85 10.67 -1.23
C LEU A 12 -9.98 10.96 -0.24
N TRP A 13 -11.05 10.16 -0.26
CA TRP A 13 -12.16 10.31 0.66
C TRP A 13 -11.73 10.13 2.12
N VAL A 14 -10.86 9.15 2.42
CA VAL A 14 -10.31 8.96 3.78
C VAL A 14 -9.55 10.18 4.26
N LYS A 15 -8.75 10.82 3.40
CA LYS A 15 -8.00 12.03 3.76
C LYS A 15 -8.90 13.25 3.94
N ALA A 16 -9.98 13.36 3.16
CA ALA A 16 -10.93 14.46 3.22
C ALA A 16 -11.92 14.35 4.41
N ASN A 17 -12.21 13.14 4.88
CA ASN A 17 -13.22 12.87 5.91
C ASN A 17 -12.63 12.04 7.06
N PRO A 18 -11.63 12.55 7.81
CA PRO A 18 -10.87 11.76 8.78
C PRO A 18 -11.73 11.15 9.89
N LYS A 19 -12.71 11.90 10.40
CA LYS A 19 -13.63 11.44 11.45
C LYS A 19 -14.58 10.34 10.96
N ASP A 20 -15.19 10.54 9.80
CA ASP A 20 -16.12 9.57 9.21
C ASP A 20 -15.38 8.29 8.82
N ALA A 21 -14.17 8.43 8.26
CA ALA A 21 -13.31 7.29 7.96
C ALA A 21 -12.92 6.52 9.24
N ALA A 22 -12.63 7.22 10.34
CA ALA A 22 -12.33 6.58 11.60
C ALA A 22 -13.53 5.85 12.21
N ALA A 23 -14.71 6.47 12.19
CA ALA A 23 -15.95 5.84 12.65
C ALA A 23 -16.29 4.58 11.84
N LEU A 24 -16.05 4.60 10.53
CA LEU A 24 -16.25 3.46 9.64
C LEU A 24 -15.26 2.32 9.91
N LEU A 25 -13.97 2.63 10.12
CA LEU A 25 -12.89 1.64 10.19
C LEU A 25 -12.67 1.08 11.60
N ALA A 26 -12.97 1.85 12.65
CA ALA A 26 -12.86 1.44 14.05
C ALA A 26 -13.46 0.06 14.36
N PRO A 27 -14.74 -0.25 14.02
CA PRO A 27 -15.32 -1.55 14.33
C PRO A 27 -14.69 -2.69 13.52
N VAL A 28 -14.20 -2.41 12.30
CA VAL A 28 -13.54 -3.42 11.45
C VAL A 28 -12.18 -3.81 12.01
N TRP A 29 -11.45 -2.85 12.59
CA TRP A 29 -10.12 -3.09 13.15
C TRP A 29 -10.13 -3.43 14.64
N GLY A 30 -11.25 -3.23 15.34
CA GLY A 30 -11.35 -3.44 16.79
C GLY A 30 -10.51 -2.43 17.59
N ILE A 31 -10.37 -1.20 17.06
CA ILE A 31 -9.57 -0.11 17.65
C ILE A 31 -10.49 1.10 17.85
N ASP A 32 -10.30 1.88 18.90
CA ASP A 32 -11.10 3.09 19.12
C ASP A 32 -10.93 4.12 17.99
N ALA A 33 -11.99 4.89 17.73
CA ALA A 33 -12.02 5.82 16.61
C ALA A 33 -10.93 6.90 16.68
N ALA A 34 -10.56 7.38 17.87
CA ALA A 34 -9.53 8.42 17.99
C ALA A 34 -8.15 7.88 17.59
N THR A 35 -7.81 6.65 18.01
CA THR A 35 -6.58 5.97 17.60
C THR A 35 -6.57 5.68 16.09
N VAL A 36 -7.71 5.26 15.53
CA VAL A 36 -7.85 5.04 14.08
C VAL A 36 -7.68 6.34 13.30
N GLU A 37 -8.31 7.43 13.73
CA GLU A 37 -8.16 8.75 13.12
C GLU A 37 -6.68 9.18 13.11
N GLN A 38 -5.99 9.02 14.24
CA GLN A 38 -4.56 9.32 14.33
C GLN A 38 -3.73 8.45 13.36
N ALA A 39 -4.00 7.14 13.28
CA ALA A 39 -3.32 6.26 12.34
C ALA A 39 -3.56 6.66 10.87
N ASN A 40 -4.80 7.01 10.53
CA ASN A 40 -5.19 7.45 9.19
C ASN A 40 -4.57 8.80 8.82
N SER A 41 -4.36 9.69 9.80
CA SER A 41 -3.70 10.98 9.59
C SER A 41 -2.25 10.80 9.10
N ARG A 42 -1.54 9.80 9.62
CA ARG A 42 -0.14 9.47 9.29
C ARG A 42 0.00 8.71 7.97
N ARG A 43 -1.05 8.02 7.51
CA ARG A 43 -1.07 7.28 6.25
C ARG A 43 -1.33 8.21 5.06
N SER A 44 -0.72 7.91 3.91
CA SER A 44 -0.95 8.68 2.68
C SER A 44 -2.23 8.28 1.95
N TYR A 45 -2.59 6.99 1.97
CA TYR A 45 -3.64 6.39 1.14
C TYR A 45 -3.51 6.63 -0.37
N SER A 46 -2.32 7.04 -0.83
CA SER A 46 -2.08 7.31 -2.24
C SER A 46 -1.95 6.02 -3.03
N VAL A 47 -2.82 5.86 -4.04
CA VAL A 47 -2.78 4.76 -4.99
C VAL A 47 -2.03 5.23 -6.23
N ARG A 48 -0.94 4.56 -6.58
CA ARG A 48 -0.08 4.91 -7.72
C ARG A 48 0.36 3.65 -8.45
N PRO A 49 0.63 3.73 -9.76
CA PRO A 49 1.26 2.64 -10.49
C PRO A 49 2.60 2.25 -9.86
N ALA A 50 2.95 0.96 -9.93
CA ALA A 50 4.30 0.52 -9.65
C ALA A 50 5.23 1.04 -10.76
N VAL A 51 6.35 1.65 -10.37
CA VAL A 51 7.39 2.16 -11.29
C VAL A 51 8.69 1.41 -11.06
N ARG A 52 9.55 1.39 -12.08
CA ARG A 52 10.81 0.62 -12.06
C ARG A 52 11.67 0.99 -10.85
N GLU A 53 11.77 2.28 -10.54
CA GLU A 53 12.57 2.79 -9.44
C GLU A 53 12.05 2.27 -8.09
N GLY A 54 10.73 2.22 -7.90
CA GLY A 54 10.13 1.67 -6.69
C GLY A 54 10.32 0.15 -6.56
N LEU A 55 10.26 -0.57 -7.68
CA LEU A 55 10.49 -2.02 -7.70
C LEU A 55 11.97 -2.38 -7.50
N ALA A 56 12.91 -1.53 -7.90
CA ALA A 56 14.32 -1.72 -7.61
C ALA A 56 14.60 -1.73 -6.09
N GLU A 57 13.94 -0.88 -5.31
CA GLU A 57 14.03 -0.95 -3.84
C GLU A 57 13.38 -2.21 -3.28
N GLN A 58 12.25 -2.66 -3.84
CA GLN A 58 11.65 -3.94 -3.44
C GLN A 58 12.57 -5.14 -3.73
N GLN A 59 13.32 -5.11 -4.83
CA GLN A 59 14.29 -6.15 -5.14
C GLN A 59 15.39 -6.23 -4.08
N LYS A 60 15.93 -5.08 -3.62
CA LYS A 60 16.94 -5.06 -2.55
C LYS A 60 16.43 -5.68 -1.25
N ILE A 61 15.17 -5.40 -0.89
CA ILE A 61 14.53 -6.00 0.29
C ILE A 61 14.39 -7.52 0.10
N ALA A 62 13.91 -7.96 -1.07
CA ALA A 62 13.77 -9.39 -1.37
C ALA A 62 15.11 -10.13 -1.31
N ASP A 63 16.18 -9.53 -1.85
CA ASP A 63 17.52 -10.09 -1.83
C ASP A 63 18.05 -10.23 -0.40
N ALA A 64 17.84 -9.21 0.45
CA ALA A 64 18.22 -9.26 1.87
C ALA A 64 17.48 -10.39 2.60
N PHE A 65 16.18 -10.57 2.35
CA PHE A 65 15.40 -11.64 2.99
C PHE A 65 15.85 -13.04 2.54
N VAL A 66 16.32 -13.20 1.30
CA VAL A 66 16.89 -14.46 0.82
C VAL A 66 18.26 -14.71 1.46
N ALA A 67 19.11 -13.68 1.56
CA ALA A 67 20.42 -13.78 2.22
C ALA A 67 20.29 -14.21 3.68
N GLU A 68 19.31 -13.65 4.40
CA GLU A 68 18.98 -13.98 5.79
C GLU A 68 18.11 -15.25 5.92
N LYS A 69 17.84 -15.97 4.82
CA LYS A 69 17.04 -17.20 4.78
C LYS A 69 15.61 -17.06 5.32
N LEU A 70 15.07 -15.84 5.32
CA LEU A 70 13.69 -15.53 5.66
C LEU A 70 12.73 -15.82 4.49
N LEU A 71 13.26 -15.82 3.26
CA LEU A 71 12.55 -16.29 2.07
C LEU A 71 13.18 -17.57 1.52
N PRO A 72 12.36 -18.56 1.11
CA PRO A 72 12.87 -19.87 0.67
C PRO A 72 13.49 -19.86 -0.73
N ARG A 73 13.34 -18.77 -1.49
CA ARG A 73 13.79 -18.67 -2.89
C ARG A 73 13.86 -17.21 -3.33
N LYS A 74 14.71 -16.96 -4.34
CA LYS A 74 14.82 -15.65 -5.00
C LYS A 74 13.48 -15.23 -5.63
N ILE A 75 13.22 -13.93 -5.55
CA ILE A 75 12.06 -13.24 -6.13
C ILE A 75 12.59 -12.26 -7.17
N ASP A 76 11.90 -12.13 -8.29
CA ASP A 76 12.09 -11.05 -9.26
C ASP A 76 10.93 -10.05 -9.12
N ALA A 77 11.23 -8.87 -8.59
CA ALA A 77 10.24 -7.82 -8.37
C ALA A 77 9.64 -7.26 -9.67
N LEU A 78 10.38 -7.35 -10.78
CA LEU A 78 9.93 -6.87 -12.10
C LEU A 78 9.04 -7.89 -12.82
N ALA A 79 9.10 -9.17 -12.44
CA ALA A 79 8.27 -10.24 -13.00
C ALA A 79 6.78 -10.17 -12.60
N SER A 80 6.37 -9.12 -11.86
CA SER A 80 4.97 -8.93 -11.48
C SER A 80 4.10 -8.67 -12.72
N PRO A 81 3.01 -9.42 -12.95
CA PRO A 81 2.09 -9.18 -14.06
C PRO A 81 1.33 -7.86 -13.94
N LEU A 82 1.35 -7.24 -12.75
CA LEU A 82 0.76 -5.92 -12.51
C LEU A 82 1.71 -4.77 -12.88
N PHE A 83 3.00 -5.05 -13.03
CA PHE A 83 3.96 -4.07 -13.50
C PHE A 83 3.93 -4.00 -15.02
N LYS A 84 3.56 -2.84 -15.56
CA LYS A 84 3.69 -2.53 -16.98
C LYS A 84 4.80 -1.48 -17.10
N PRO A 85 6.01 -1.84 -17.58
CA PRO A 85 7.04 -0.85 -17.81
C PRO A 85 6.51 0.20 -18.77
N ALA A 86 6.73 1.49 -18.46
CA ALA A 86 6.45 2.53 -19.42
C ALA A 86 7.29 2.23 -20.69
N SER A 87 6.58 2.04 -21.80
CA SER A 87 7.17 1.98 -23.15
C SER A 87 7.81 3.29 -23.53
#